data_AF-A0A848T2X0-F1
#
_entry.id   AF-A0A848T2X0-F1
#
_cell.length_a   1.000
_cell.length_b   1.000
_cell.length_c   1.000
_cell.angle_alpha   90.00
_cell.angle_beta   90.00
_cell.angle_gamma   90.00
#
_symmetry.space_group_name_H-M   'P 1'
#
loop_
_entity.id
_entity.type
_entity.pdbx_description
1 polymer ?
#
loop_
_entity_poly.entity_id
_entity_poly.type
_entity_poly.pdbx_seq_one_letter_code
_entity_poly.pdbx_strand_id
1 'polypeptide(L)'
;MKYFLTAMAIAFLLLSQSCNKASSVDMVGSAVKVENDPLDAHMYTLDNGLTLFVTEYDDEPRIQTLVAVKAGSKFDPAETTGLAHYLEHMLFKGTDRLGTKDWENESVLLDQISDLYEKHKAEQDPEKKATIYQMIDSVSYEASKFAIPNEYDKMINSMGAKSTNAYTSNDRTVYM
;
A
#
# COMPACT_ATOMS: atom_id res chain seq x y z
N MET A 1 -34.22 32.58 -16.97
CA MET A 1 -33.68 31.59 -17.93
C MET A 1 -32.23 31.85 -18.35
N LYS A 2 -31.84 33.08 -18.74
CA LYS A 2 -30.43 33.40 -19.10
C LYS A 2 -29.41 33.07 -18.00
N TYR A 3 -29.70 33.41 -16.74
CA TYR A 3 -28.81 33.14 -15.61
C TYR A 3 -28.67 31.65 -15.24
N PHE A 4 -29.68 30.84 -15.57
CA PHE A 4 -29.71 29.41 -15.24
C PHE A 4 -28.79 28.61 -16.18
N LEU A 5 -28.75 28.98 -17.47
CA LEU A 5 -27.80 28.38 -18.42
C LEU A 5 -26.34 28.77 -18.11
N THR A 6 -26.07 30.01 -17.70
CA THR A 6 -24.71 30.42 -17.30
C THR A 6 -24.23 29.73 -16.02
N ALA A 7 -25.11 29.47 -15.05
CA ALA A 7 -24.74 28.75 -13.84
C ALA A 7 -24.39 27.27 -14.14
N MET A 8 -25.11 26.64 -15.07
CA MET A 8 -24.85 25.26 -15.49
C MET A 8 -23.52 25.14 -16.25
N ALA A 9 -23.17 26.13 -17.08
CA ALA A 9 -21.90 26.16 -17.80
C ALA A 9 -20.68 26.32 -16.87
N ILE A 10 -20.79 27.10 -15.80
CA ILE A 10 -19.72 27.29 -14.80
C ILE A 10 -19.52 26.01 -13.96
N ALA A 11 -20.62 25.33 -13.60
CA ALA A 11 -20.55 24.05 -12.87
C ALA A 11 -19.88 22.94 -13.71
N PHE A 12 -20.12 22.91 -15.03
CA PHE A 12 -19.47 21.95 -15.94
C PHE A 12 -17.97 22.24 -16.14
N LEU A 13 -17.59 23.52 -16.15
CA LEU A 13 -16.17 23.93 -16.26
C LEU A 13 -15.37 23.55 -14.99
N LEU A 14 -15.98 23.65 -13.81
CA LEU A 14 -15.35 23.29 -12.53
C LEU A 14 -15.17 21.77 -12.36
N LEU A 15 -16.08 20.95 -12.90
CA LEU A 15 -15.96 19.48 -12.89
C LEU A 15 -14.82 18.97 -13.80
N SER A 16 -14.45 19.71 -14.85
CA SER A 16 -13.38 19.31 -15.77
C SER A 16 -11.95 19.50 -15.23
N GLN A 17 -11.78 20.26 -14.14
CA GLN A 17 -10.45 20.52 -13.55
C GLN A 17 -10.08 19.57 -12.41
N SER A 18 -10.98 18.66 -12.00
CA SER A 18 -10.71 17.68 -10.95
C SER A 18 -10.12 16.36 -11.47
N CYS A 19 -9.52 16.36 -12.67
CA CYS A 19 -8.68 15.27 -13.12
C CYS A 19 -7.24 15.61 -12.70
N ASN A 20 -6.87 15.24 -11.46
CA ASN A 20 -5.46 15.22 -11.08
C ASN A 20 -4.72 14.42 -12.14
N LYS A 21 -3.75 15.04 -12.81
CA LYS A 21 -2.81 14.33 -13.67
C LYS A 21 -2.18 13.23 -12.83
N ALA A 22 -2.58 11.98 -13.09
CA ALA A 22 -1.79 10.85 -12.67
C ALA A 22 -0.40 11.06 -13.28
N SER A 23 0.64 11.02 -12.44
CA SER A 23 2.01 11.07 -12.93
C SER A 23 2.17 9.91 -13.90
N SER A 24 2.39 10.20 -15.19
CA SER A 24 2.67 9.16 -16.17
C SER A 24 3.98 8.49 -15.76
N VAL A 25 3.91 7.22 -15.41
CA VAL A 25 5.13 6.41 -15.30
C VAL A 25 5.52 6.09 -16.73
N ASP A 26 6.66 6.61 -17.17
CA ASP A 26 7.16 6.35 -18.50
C ASP A 26 7.62 4.88 -18.57
N MET A 27 7.13 4.16 -19.59
CA MET A 27 7.56 2.80 -19.86
C MET A 27 8.90 2.85 -20.60
N VAL A 28 9.90 2.10 -20.12
CA VAL A 28 11.20 2.02 -20.81
C VAL A 28 11.06 1.06 -21.99
N GLY A 29 10.95 1.64 -23.19
CA GLY A 29 10.95 0.88 -24.44
C GLY A 29 9.61 0.28 -24.84
N SER A 30 9.62 -0.49 -25.92
CA SER A 30 8.43 -1.16 -26.46
C SER A 30 8.12 -2.47 -25.71
N ALA A 31 6.84 -2.84 -25.64
CA ALA A 31 6.41 -4.10 -25.06
C ALA A 31 7.14 -5.29 -25.72
N VAL A 32 7.69 -6.20 -24.90
CA VAL A 32 8.21 -7.47 -25.37
C VAL A 32 7.06 -8.49 -25.36
N LYS A 33 6.85 -9.17 -26.50
CA LYS A 33 5.86 -10.26 -26.64
C LYS A 33 6.59 -11.57 -26.94
N VAL A 34 6.01 -12.68 -26.49
CA VAL A 34 6.50 -14.03 -26.79
C VAL A 34 5.67 -14.64 -27.92
N GLU A 35 6.32 -15.28 -28.88
CA GLU A 35 5.63 -15.92 -30.01
C GLU A 35 4.79 -17.11 -29.54
N ASN A 36 3.54 -17.19 -30.01
CA ASN A 36 2.58 -18.24 -29.66
C ASN A 36 2.25 -18.32 -28.15
N ASP A 37 2.33 -17.20 -27.42
CA ASP A 37 1.84 -17.13 -26.04
C ASP A 37 0.29 -17.18 -26.00
N PRO A 38 -0.33 -18.21 -25.39
CA PRO A 38 -1.78 -18.29 -25.29
C PRO A 38 -2.40 -17.17 -24.46
N LEU A 39 -1.62 -16.48 -23.62
CA LEU A 39 -2.07 -15.34 -22.81
C LEU A 39 -1.85 -13.98 -23.48
N ASP A 40 -1.22 -13.95 -24.66
CA ASP A 40 -0.81 -12.74 -25.36
C ASP A 40 -0.21 -11.67 -24.42
N ALA A 41 0.71 -12.06 -23.53
CA ALA A 41 1.21 -11.16 -22.49
C ALA A 41 2.15 -10.10 -23.07
N HIS A 42 1.91 -8.84 -22.70
CA HIS A 42 2.77 -7.70 -23.00
C HIS A 42 3.67 -7.42 -21.79
N MET A 43 4.98 -7.52 -21.99
CA MET A 43 5.97 -7.28 -20.95
C MET A 43 6.57 -5.88 -21.06
N TYR A 44 6.62 -5.15 -19.95
CA TYR A 44 7.24 -3.82 -19.84
C TYR A 44 8.23 -3.78 -18.68
N THR A 45 9.22 -2.91 -18.77
CA THR A 45 10.06 -2.52 -17.64
C THR A 45 9.89 -1.03 -17.41
N LEU A 46 9.52 -0.64 -16.19
CA LEU A 46 9.37 0.75 -15.81
C LEU A 46 10.75 1.36 -15.49
N ASP A 47 10.84 2.69 -15.46
CA ASP A 47 12.09 3.40 -15.13
C ASP A 47 12.71 2.99 -13.80
N ASN A 48 11.88 2.60 -12.82
CA ASN A 48 12.32 2.14 -11.51
C ASN A 48 12.76 0.66 -11.49
N GLY A 49 12.76 -0.02 -12.64
CA GLY A 49 13.14 -1.43 -12.79
C GLY A 49 12.03 -2.43 -12.50
N LEU A 50 10.81 -2.00 -12.18
CA LEU A 50 9.67 -2.91 -12.00
C LEU A 50 9.27 -3.54 -13.35
N THR A 51 9.17 -4.86 -13.37
CA THR A 51 8.66 -5.60 -14.53
C THR A 51 7.15 -5.74 -14.44
N LEU A 52 6.45 -5.34 -15.49
CA LEU A 52 4.99 -5.46 -15.63
C LEU A 52 4.66 -6.49 -16.71
N PHE A 53 3.70 -7.37 -16.40
CA PHE A 53 3.09 -8.29 -17.36
C PHE A 53 1.61 -7.91 -17.47
N VAL A 54 1.16 -7.59 -18.69
CA VAL A 54 -0.22 -7.17 -18.95
C VAL A 54 -0.82 -8.11 -19.99
N THR A 55 -1.97 -8.69 -19.66
CA THR A 55 -2.79 -9.46 -20.57
C THR A 55 -4.17 -8.82 -20.60
N GLU A 56 -4.70 -8.60 -21.80
CA GLU A 56 -6.09 -8.19 -22.00
C GLU A 56 -6.98 -9.44 -22.00
N TYR A 57 -8.08 -9.38 -21.25
CA TYR A 57 -9.03 -10.48 -21.12
C TYR A 57 -10.45 -9.97 -21.32
N ASP A 58 -11.01 -10.21 -22.51
CA ASP A 58 -12.28 -9.61 -22.93
C ASP A 58 -13.53 -10.39 -22.49
N ASP A 59 -13.39 -11.62 -21.98
CA ASP A 59 -14.54 -12.47 -21.65
C ASP A 59 -15.30 -11.99 -20.40
N GLU A 60 -14.61 -11.34 -19.45
CA GLU A 60 -15.21 -10.78 -18.24
C GLU A 60 -14.67 -9.36 -17.95
N PRO A 61 -15.52 -8.39 -17.54
CA PRO A 61 -15.08 -7.03 -17.21
C PRO A 61 -14.46 -6.97 -15.81
N ARG A 62 -13.35 -7.69 -15.61
CA ARG A 62 -12.66 -7.82 -14.32
C ARG A 62 -11.18 -7.54 -14.48
N ILE A 63 -10.62 -6.92 -13.44
CA ILE A 63 -9.18 -6.68 -13.34
C ILE A 63 -8.65 -7.58 -12.23
N GLN A 64 -7.56 -8.29 -12.51
CA GLN A 64 -6.77 -9.00 -11.51
C GLN A 64 -5.37 -8.39 -11.49
N THR A 65 -4.84 -8.13 -10.30
CA THR A 65 -3.48 -7.63 -10.14
C THR A 65 -2.75 -8.54 -9.17
N LEU A 66 -1.51 -8.90 -9.49
CA LEU A 66 -0.61 -9.58 -8.57
C LEU A 66 0.67 -8.78 -8.47
N VAL A 67 1.04 -8.36 -7.25
CA VAL A 67 2.30 -7.67 -6.99
C VAL A 67 3.21 -8.62 -6.24
N ALA A 68 4.26 -9.08 -6.89
CA ALA A 68 5.23 -10.01 -6.31
C ALA A 68 6.50 -9.27 -5.89
N VAL A 69 6.87 -9.41 -4.62
CA VAL A 69 8.12 -8.92 -4.05
C VAL A 69 9.05 -10.11 -3.86
N LYS A 70 10.28 -10.03 -4.38
CA LYS A 70 11.32 -11.07 -4.23
C LYS A 70 12.00 -11.01 -2.86
N ALA A 71 11.18 -11.05 -1.81
CA ALA A 71 11.57 -11.15 -0.42
C ALA A 71 10.52 -12.00 0.29
N GLY A 72 10.96 -12.94 1.10
CA GLY A 72 10.11 -13.88 1.85
C GLY A 72 10.79 -14.26 3.16
N SER A 73 10.30 -15.29 3.85
CA SER A 73 10.77 -15.64 5.20
C SER A 73 12.27 -16.02 5.29
N LYS A 74 12.90 -16.43 4.17
CA LYS A 74 14.34 -16.70 4.12
C LYS A 74 15.18 -15.43 4.36
N PHE A 75 14.60 -14.26 4.14
CA PHE A 75 15.24 -12.97 4.32
C PHE A 75 14.94 -12.35 5.69
N ASP A 76 14.20 -13.06 6.56
CA ASP A 76 13.99 -12.63 7.94
C ASP A 76 15.34 -12.54 8.67
N PRO A 77 15.58 -11.47 9.46
CA PRO A 77 16.73 -11.42 10.35
C PRO A 77 16.72 -12.59 11.33
N ALA A 78 17.90 -13.14 11.65
CA ALA A 78 18.02 -14.33 12.49
C ALA A 78 17.43 -14.11 13.90
N GLU A 79 17.48 -12.87 14.37
CA GLU A 79 16.96 -12.42 15.65
C GLU A 79 15.44 -12.14 15.65
N THR A 80 14.81 -12.02 14.48
CA THR A 80 13.38 -11.68 14.33
C THR A 80 12.75 -12.50 13.20
N THR A 81 12.50 -13.78 13.46
CA THR A 81 11.81 -14.67 12.52
C THR A 81 10.33 -14.32 12.39
N GLY A 82 9.76 -14.50 11.19
CA GLY A 82 8.37 -14.17 10.87
C GLY A 82 8.14 -12.74 10.40
N LEU A 83 9.19 -11.93 10.25
CA LEU A 83 9.09 -10.51 9.91
C LEU A 83 8.48 -10.27 8.52
N ALA A 84 8.85 -11.06 7.52
CA ALA A 84 8.29 -10.95 6.17
C ALA A 84 6.77 -11.20 6.17
N HIS A 85 6.31 -12.23 6.88
CA HIS A 85 4.89 -12.51 7.03
C HIS A 85 4.20 -11.46 7.89
N TYR A 86 4.84 -10.94 8.93
CA TYR A 86 4.28 -9.84 9.71
C TYR A 86 4.09 -8.57 8.86
N LEU A 87 5.10 -8.21 8.06
CA LEU A 87 5.04 -7.07 7.16
C LEU A 87 3.94 -7.20 6.10
N GLU A 88 3.71 -8.42 5.59
CA GLU A 88 2.59 -8.74 4.70
C GLU A 88 1.24 -8.29 5.30
N HIS A 89 0.99 -8.62 6.58
CA HIS A 89 -0.24 -8.20 7.26
C HIS A 89 -0.29 -6.68 7.50
N MET A 90 0.85 -6.07 7.81
CA MET A 90 0.93 -4.65 8.12
C MET A 90 0.65 -3.75 6.91
N LEU A 91 0.99 -4.19 5.69
CA LEU A 91 0.76 -3.43 4.47
C LEU A 91 -0.72 -3.21 4.14
N PHE A 92 -1.64 -3.98 4.74
CA PHE A 92 -3.08 -3.77 4.63
C PHE A 92 -3.64 -2.76 5.65
N LYS A 93 -2.84 -2.32 6.63
CA LYS A 93 -3.32 -1.52 7.77
C LYS A 93 -3.32 -0.01 7.52
N GLY A 94 -2.70 0.45 6.44
CA GLY A 94 -2.72 1.84 6.03
C GLY A 94 -1.39 2.29 5.42
N THR A 95 -1.40 3.48 4.87
CA THR A 95 -0.25 4.23 4.36
C THR A 95 -0.37 5.69 4.80
N ASP A 96 0.59 6.51 4.40
CA ASP A 96 0.54 7.97 4.54
C ASP A 96 -0.67 8.64 3.86
N ARG A 97 -1.35 7.92 2.97
CA ARG A 97 -2.48 8.42 2.16
C ARG A 97 -3.81 7.74 2.46
N LEU A 98 -3.79 6.55 3.08
CA LEU A 98 -4.97 5.73 3.29
C LEU A 98 -4.94 5.11 4.68
N GLY A 99 -6.06 5.09 5.40
CA GLY A 99 -6.12 4.49 6.73
C GLY A 99 -5.68 5.42 7.86
N THR A 100 -5.60 6.73 7.59
CA THR A 100 -5.32 7.78 8.59
C THR A 100 -6.27 8.96 8.45
N LYS A 101 -6.58 9.62 9.57
CA LYS A 101 -7.37 10.87 9.61
C LYS A 101 -6.49 12.11 9.42
N ASP A 102 -5.22 12.04 9.79
CA ASP A 102 -4.27 13.15 9.84
C ASP A 102 -2.85 12.58 9.91
N TRP A 103 -2.23 12.43 8.73
CA TRP A 103 -0.91 11.83 8.60
C TRP A 103 0.18 12.70 9.21
N GLU A 104 0.07 14.02 9.08
CA GLU A 104 1.06 14.95 9.59
C GLU A 104 1.26 14.82 11.11
N ASN A 105 0.17 14.60 11.85
CA ASN A 105 0.26 14.37 13.30
C ASN A 105 0.52 12.90 13.66
N GLU A 106 -0.04 11.94 12.92
CA GLU A 106 0.16 10.52 13.18
C GLU A 106 1.63 10.11 12.99
N SER A 107 2.26 10.56 11.91
CA SER A 107 3.65 10.24 11.58
C SER A 107 4.62 10.58 12.72
N VAL A 108 4.42 11.71 13.40
CA VAL A 108 5.23 12.10 14.57
C VAL A 108 5.14 11.07 15.70
N LEU A 109 3.95 10.51 15.94
CA LEU A 109 3.76 9.49 16.97
C LEU A 109 4.34 8.13 16.53
N LEU A 110 4.20 7.77 15.25
CA LEU A 110 4.80 6.56 14.70
C LEU A 110 6.33 6.60 14.77
N ASP A 111 6.95 7.74 14.48
CA ASP A 111 8.39 7.95 14.62
C ASP A 111 8.83 7.80 16.08
N GLN A 112 8.07 8.38 17.03
CA GLN A 112 8.34 8.20 18.46
C GLN A 112 8.24 6.75 18.91
N ILE A 113 7.26 6.00 18.41
CA ILE A 113 7.10 4.57 18.69
C ILE A 113 8.31 3.80 18.15
N SER A 114 8.75 4.09 16.92
CA SER A 114 9.93 3.47 16.32
C SER A 114 11.20 3.72 17.14
N ASP A 115 11.44 4.97 17.53
CA ASP A 115 12.57 5.35 18.39
C ASP A 115 12.53 4.67 19.76
N LEU A 116 11.35 4.53 20.35
CA LEU A 116 11.16 3.84 21.63
C LEU A 116 11.44 2.33 21.49
N TYR A 117 11.06 1.70 20.38
CA TYR A 117 11.40 0.30 20.12
C TYR A 117 12.91 0.09 19.96
N GLU A 118 13.63 1.01 19.30
CA GLU A 118 15.09 0.94 19.21
C GLU A 118 15.76 1.11 20.59
N LYS A 119 15.27 2.04 21.41
CA LYS A 119 15.72 2.18 22.81
C LYS A 119 15.43 0.92 23.62
N HIS A 120 14.23 0.35 23.47
CA HIS A 120 13.85 -0.89 24.14
C HIS A 120 14.75 -2.05 23.73
N LYS A 121 15.10 -2.16 22.45
CA LYS A 121 16.01 -3.18 21.92
C LYS A 121 17.42 -3.05 22.50
N ALA A 122 17.94 -1.82 22.60
CA ALA A 122 19.29 -1.55 23.09
C ALA A 122 19.45 -1.70 24.62
N GLU A 123 18.41 -1.39 25.40
CA GLU A 123 18.45 -1.43 26.86
C GLU A 123 18.66 -2.86 27.40
N GLN A 124 19.41 -3.01 28.49
CA GLN A 124 19.70 -4.30 29.12
C GLN A 124 19.04 -4.42 30.51
N ASP A 125 18.78 -3.29 31.16
CA ASP A 125 18.10 -3.23 32.46
C ASP A 125 16.62 -3.62 32.33
N PRO A 126 16.15 -4.68 33.02
CA PRO A 126 14.76 -5.13 32.93
C PRO A 126 13.72 -4.10 33.38
N GLU A 127 14.00 -3.30 34.40
CA GLU A 127 13.05 -2.30 34.91
C GLU A 127 12.90 -1.14 33.95
N LYS A 128 14.02 -0.69 33.36
CA LYS A 128 13.99 0.35 32.32
C LYS A 128 13.32 -0.15 31.05
N LYS A 129 13.57 -1.40 30.64
CA LYS A 129 12.87 -2.04 29.51
C LYS A 129 11.36 -2.04 29.71
N ALA A 130 10.89 -2.48 30.87
CA ALA A 130 9.46 -2.47 31.19
C ALA A 130 8.87 -1.04 31.13
N THR A 131 9.62 -0.06 31.62
CA THR A 131 9.22 1.36 31.57
C THR A 131 9.12 1.89 30.14
N ILE A 132 10.11 1.60 29.28
CA ILE A 132 10.08 1.98 27.85
C ILE A 132 8.88 1.31 27.16
N TYR A 133 8.60 0.04 27.48
CA TYR A 133 7.47 -0.67 26.90
C TYR A 133 6.11 -0.03 27.28
N GLN A 134 5.97 0.47 28.51
CA GLN A 134 4.79 1.25 28.91
C GLN A 134 4.67 2.57 28.13
N MET A 135 5.78 3.23 27.81
CA MET A 135 5.77 4.42 26.95
C MET A 135 5.32 4.08 25.53
N ILE A 136 5.82 2.97 24.96
CA ILE A 136 5.40 2.47 23.65
C ILE A 136 3.88 2.27 23.63
N ASP A 137 3.32 1.60 24.64
CA ASP A 137 1.88 1.37 24.74
C ASP A 137 1.08 2.69 24.79
N SER A 138 1.51 3.63 25.63
CA SER A 138 0.86 4.94 25.75
C SER A 138 0.91 5.74 24.44
N VAL A 139 2.05 5.79 23.75
CA VAL A 139 2.18 6.53 22.49
C VAL A 139 1.41 5.82 21.37
N SER A 140 1.44 4.48 21.35
CA SER A 140 0.64 3.67 20.41
C SER A 140 -0.86 3.90 20.59
N TYR A 141 -1.32 4.07 21.82
CA TYR A 141 -2.72 4.41 22.09
C TYR A 141 -3.09 5.78 21.51
N GLU A 142 -2.24 6.79 21.68
CA GLU A 142 -2.47 8.11 21.08
C GLU A 142 -2.43 8.05 19.55
N ALA A 143 -1.47 7.33 18.95
CA ALA A 143 -1.38 7.12 17.51
C ALA A 143 -2.64 6.44 16.96
N SER A 144 -3.20 5.46 17.68
CA SER A 144 -4.38 4.71 17.25
C SER A 144 -5.64 5.57 17.05
N LYS A 145 -5.68 6.77 17.61
CA LYS A 145 -6.80 7.72 17.43
C LYS A 145 -6.85 8.29 16.01
N PHE A 146 -5.71 8.34 15.33
CA PHE A 146 -5.57 8.80 13.95
C PHE A 146 -5.87 7.71 12.94
N ALA A 147 -5.52 6.46 13.26
CA ALA A 147 -5.78 5.31 12.40
C ALA A 147 -7.28 5.15 12.07
N ILE A 148 -7.56 4.76 10.82
CA ILE A 148 -8.89 4.37 10.34
C ILE A 148 -8.85 2.86 10.06
N PRO A 149 -9.38 2.02 10.97
CA PRO A 149 -9.28 0.58 10.84
C PRO A 149 -9.97 0.05 9.58
N ASN A 150 -9.26 -0.86 8.90
CA ASN A 150 -9.74 -1.60 7.72
C ASN A 150 -10.16 -0.70 6.54
N GLU A 151 -9.54 0.46 6.38
CA GLU A 151 -9.91 1.40 5.32
C GLU A 151 -9.66 0.83 3.92
N TYR A 152 -8.52 0.15 3.72
CA TYR A 152 -8.23 -0.56 2.47
C TYR A 152 -9.32 -1.58 2.13
N ASP A 153 -9.68 -2.44 3.09
CA ASP A 153 -10.70 -3.48 2.87
C ASP A 153 -12.06 -2.86 2.53
N LYS A 154 -12.48 -1.81 3.25
CA LYS A 154 -13.75 -1.12 2.96
C LYS A 154 -13.74 -0.52 1.56
N MET A 155 -12.65 0.15 1.20
CA MET A 155 -12.48 0.79 -0.11
C MET A 155 -12.57 -0.25 -1.22
N ILE A 156 -11.76 -1.31 -1.19
CA ILE A 156 -11.69 -2.28 -2.27
C ILE A 156 -13.00 -3.10 -2.39
N ASN A 157 -13.63 -3.44 -1.26
CA ASN A 157 -14.93 -4.12 -1.25
C ASN A 157 -16.04 -3.23 -1.81
N SER A 158 -16.01 -1.91 -1.55
CA SER A 158 -16.99 -0.97 -2.12
C SER A 158 -16.88 -0.87 -3.66
N MET A 159 -15.71 -1.17 -4.22
CA MET A 159 -15.47 -1.26 -5.67
C MET A 159 -15.82 -2.64 -6.25
N GLY A 160 -16.32 -3.57 -5.43
CA GLY A 160 -16.72 -4.91 -5.86
C GLY A 160 -15.58 -5.91 -5.95
N ALA A 161 -14.41 -5.61 -5.38
CA ALA A 161 -13.32 -6.58 -5.32
C ALA A 161 -13.74 -7.80 -4.50
N LYS A 162 -13.17 -8.95 -4.88
CA LYS A 162 -13.39 -10.24 -4.22
C LYS A 162 -12.05 -10.90 -4.06
N SER A 163 -11.88 -11.62 -2.95
CA SER A 163 -10.70 -12.46 -2.72
C SER A 163 -9.36 -11.69 -2.67
N THR A 164 -9.38 -10.44 -2.21
CA THR A 164 -8.14 -9.70 -1.91
C THR A 164 -7.38 -10.40 -0.80
N ASN A 165 -6.10 -10.68 -1.00
CA ASN A 165 -5.30 -11.46 -0.07
C ASN A 165 -3.80 -11.22 -0.27
N ALA A 166 -2.98 -11.85 0.54
CA ALA A 166 -1.56 -12.00 0.29
C ALA A 166 -1.05 -13.35 0.78
N TYR A 167 0.18 -13.68 0.41
CA TYR A 167 0.90 -14.77 1.03
C TYR A 167 2.41 -14.55 0.98
N THR A 168 3.10 -15.04 1.99
CA THR A 168 4.54 -15.06 2.11
C THR A 168 5.05 -16.50 2.07
N SER A 169 6.01 -16.76 1.20
CA SER A 169 6.78 -18.00 1.15
C SER A 169 8.24 -17.74 1.49
N ASN A 170 9.11 -18.72 1.30
CA ASN A 170 10.53 -18.57 1.60
C ASN A 170 11.20 -17.46 0.76
N ASP A 171 10.86 -17.36 -0.52
CA ASP A 171 11.59 -16.52 -1.48
C ASP A 171 10.79 -15.30 -1.97
N ARG A 172 9.49 -15.21 -1.65
CA ARG A 172 8.62 -14.14 -2.12
C ARG A 172 7.43 -13.86 -1.21
N THR A 173 6.91 -12.66 -1.34
CA THR A 173 5.59 -12.25 -0.84
C THR A 173 4.78 -11.73 -2.02
N VAL A 174 3.51 -12.13 -2.13
CA VAL A 174 2.63 -11.76 -3.25
C VAL A 174 1.33 -11.20 -2.72
N TYR A 175 0.94 -10.04 -3.21
CA TYR A 175 -0.34 -9.36 -2.92
C TYR A 175 -1.29 -9.53 -4.10
N MET A 176 -2.56 -9.84 -3.83
CA MET A 176 -3.62 -10.10 -4.81
C MET A 176 -4.93 -9.41 -4.47
#